data_AF-A0A965UJK8-F1
#
_entry.id   AF-A0A965UJK8-F1
#
_cell.length_a   1.000
_cell.length_b   1.000
_cell.length_c   1.000
_cell.angle_alpha   90.00
_cell.angle_beta   90.00
_cell.angle_gamma   90.00
#
_symmetry.space_group_name_H-M   'P 1'
#
loop_
_entity.id
_entity.type
_entity.pdbx_description
1 polymer ?
#
loop_
_entity_poly.entity_id
_entity_poly.type
_entity_poly.pdbx_seq_one_letter_code
_entity_poly.pdbx_strand_id
1 'polypeptide(L)'
;MNTFKYIVISLIMSLTIGLNSCVETEINEAVSYKDFYSTLDDADAAVMGIYGKVMGIADRLVVLNELRGDMLDVTINADHDLIEINSQRATKENYWSDVTPIYEVIQNCNDALYNFDLMLESNKLTQDQYNERYSDVGAIRTWLYYQLGVHFGSVPYITKPIVSLDDLDKNQAGKLNLDALIPELIRFMENLPTLENYKNSKLITGTIDGVSLVPYFINKKCLLGDLYLFNNEYDKAAGIYRQVLSKDEDAGDTGNSLSFRLYDDKSWQSGEVNYFSVLYNRYTPDDISKFYNAWINMFVKPADDRYVKYEMIWEMTFKSQFAPAYPFIRLFGTQGKGEYLLKPSRYAMDEMWGGEIQRNGVPYDSRGVSGGVVKTADGGYAVAKYSYGYDPLNTPYDNSGKWFLYRAGLLHLRFAEAANRSESGGGYPRLAWALTNDGVIGEAFTWRHQDGTIYRGDSIKYSSFGPARPYPAPYYFDGRFTDLPRIRSPWRYNGGVRGRANLPNVSMIDITSKQDSINFIEKMIVKEAGLETAFEGHRWTDLIRVARRLQKLNGTGGQFLYERMHRKYELAGLPVPDFTQESNWYLPLY
;
A
#
# COMPACT_ATOMS: atom_id res chain seq x y z
N MET A 1 2.94 -33.97 26.28
CA MET A 1 3.96 -34.27 25.24
C MET A 1 3.82 -33.46 23.95
N ASN A 2 2.66 -32.87 23.63
CA ASN A 2 2.52 -32.02 22.44
C ASN A 2 2.95 -30.56 22.66
N THR A 3 2.95 -30.07 23.90
CA THR A 3 3.40 -28.71 24.26
C THR A 3 4.92 -28.51 24.14
N PHE A 4 5.70 -29.59 24.22
CA PHE A 4 7.16 -29.55 24.13
C PHE A 4 7.66 -29.45 22.68
N LYS A 5 6.87 -29.90 21.69
CA LYS A 5 7.20 -29.78 20.26
C LYS A 5 7.11 -28.33 19.75
N TYR A 6 6.16 -27.53 20.25
CA TYR A 6 6.00 -26.13 19.84
C TYR A 6 7.04 -25.19 20.47
N ILE A 7 7.55 -25.54 21.67
CA ILE A 7 8.64 -24.79 22.31
C ILE A 7 9.96 -24.98 21.55
N VAL A 8 10.23 -26.17 21.02
CA VAL A 8 11.43 -26.46 20.21
C VAL A 8 11.37 -25.76 18.84
N ILE A 9 10.20 -25.69 18.20
CA ILE A 9 10.02 -24.97 16.92
C ILE A 9 10.13 -23.45 17.11
N SER A 10 9.65 -22.92 18.24
CA SER A 10 9.80 -21.50 18.59
C SER A 10 11.25 -21.13 18.96
N LEU A 11 11.98 -22.03 19.64
CA LEU A 11 13.40 -21.80 19.99
C LEU A 11 14.32 -21.76 18.76
N ILE A 12 14.04 -22.59 17.75
CA ILE A 12 14.84 -22.68 16.51
C ILE A 12 14.71 -21.42 15.65
N MET A 13 13.56 -20.71 15.72
CA MET A 13 13.34 -19.47 14.98
C MET A 13 14.04 -18.25 15.61
N SER A 14 14.41 -18.33 16.89
CA SER A 14 15.11 -17.28 17.65
C SER A 14 16.65 -17.41 17.68
N LEU A 15 17.23 -18.50 17.19
CA LEU A 15 18.66 -18.81 17.36
C LEU A 15 19.58 -18.25 16.26
N THR A 16 19.08 -17.42 15.34
CA THR A 16 19.90 -16.83 14.25
C THR A 16 19.94 -15.30 14.25
N ILE A 17 19.85 -14.65 15.41
CA ILE A 17 20.17 -13.22 15.55
C ILE A 17 21.20 -13.04 16.66
N GLY A 18 22.40 -12.57 16.28
CA GLY A 18 23.36 -11.96 17.21
C GLY A 18 24.76 -12.55 17.21
N LEU A 19 25.50 -12.45 16.10
CA LEU A 19 26.96 -12.58 16.14
C LEU A 19 27.60 -11.20 16.23
N ASN A 20 27.67 -10.69 17.46
CA ASN A 20 28.68 -9.73 17.91
C ASN A 20 29.01 -10.02 19.38
N SER A 21 29.67 -11.16 19.62
CA SER A 21 30.73 -11.31 20.63
C SER A 21 31.17 -12.78 20.66
N CYS A 22 32.48 -12.97 20.77
CA CYS A 22 33.17 -14.25 20.71
C CYS A 22 32.62 -15.27 21.73
N VAL A 23 32.04 -16.36 21.23
CA VAL A 23 32.02 -17.66 21.91
C VAL A 23 32.23 -18.74 20.84
N GLU A 24 33.37 -19.42 20.91
CA GLU A 24 33.60 -20.70 20.22
C GLU A 24 32.69 -21.76 20.86
N THR A 25 31.49 -21.95 20.30
CA THR A 25 30.68 -23.15 20.56
C THR A 25 30.73 -24.06 19.35
N GLU A 26 31.13 -25.31 19.59
CA GLU A 26 31.37 -26.34 18.58
C GLU A 26 30.17 -26.54 17.63
N ILE A 27 30.49 -26.53 16.34
CA ILE A 27 29.59 -26.51 15.16
C ILE A 27 28.84 -27.85 14.94
N ASN A 28 28.73 -28.72 15.94
CA ASN A 28 28.30 -30.12 15.75
C ASN A 28 26.82 -30.43 16.04
N GLU A 29 25.98 -29.43 16.38
CA GLU A 29 24.52 -29.61 16.49
C GLU A 29 23.70 -28.77 15.50
N ALA A 30 24.35 -28.07 14.58
CA ALA A 30 23.66 -27.47 13.46
C ALA A 30 23.18 -28.59 12.51
N VAL A 31 21.86 -28.72 12.32
CA VAL A 31 21.30 -29.45 11.19
C VAL A 31 22.10 -29.04 9.96
N SER A 32 22.69 -30.00 9.24
CA SER A 32 23.52 -29.65 8.08
C SER A 32 22.68 -28.77 7.16
N TYR A 33 23.25 -27.70 6.60
CA TYR A 33 22.52 -26.75 5.73
C TYR A 33 21.70 -27.48 4.63
N LYS A 34 22.15 -28.66 4.22
CA LYS A 34 21.51 -29.55 3.25
C LYS A 34 20.19 -30.20 3.73
N ASP A 35 20.03 -30.39 5.04
CA ASP A 35 18.89 -31.07 5.65
C ASP A 35 17.72 -30.13 5.97
N PHE A 36 17.96 -28.80 5.98
CA PHE A 36 16.94 -27.79 6.31
C PHE A 36 15.79 -27.73 5.30
N TYR A 37 16.08 -27.94 4.00
CA TYR A 37 15.09 -27.91 2.93
C TYR A 37 14.77 -29.32 2.42
N SER A 38 13.90 -30.04 3.14
CA SER A 38 13.64 -31.46 2.87
C SER A 38 12.20 -31.78 2.51
N THR A 39 11.24 -31.00 2.96
CA THR A 39 9.81 -31.26 2.80
C THR A 39 9.03 -29.99 2.42
N LEU A 40 7.79 -30.16 1.95
CA LEU A 40 6.87 -29.05 1.72
C LEU A 40 6.66 -28.18 2.97
N ASP A 41 6.56 -28.80 4.14
CA ASP A 41 6.34 -28.09 5.39
C ASP A 41 7.59 -27.25 5.77
N ASP A 42 8.80 -27.70 5.43
CA ASP A 42 10.03 -26.90 5.58
C ASP A 42 10.03 -25.68 4.66
N ALA A 43 9.58 -25.85 3.41
CA ALA A 43 9.44 -24.74 2.48
C ALA A 43 8.39 -23.72 2.95
N ASP A 44 7.25 -24.18 3.48
CA ASP A 44 6.23 -23.32 4.08
C ASP A 44 6.77 -22.57 5.32
N ALA A 45 7.57 -23.26 6.16
CA ALA A 45 8.22 -22.64 7.31
C ALA A 45 9.24 -21.57 6.89
N ALA A 46 10.00 -21.79 5.82
CA ALA A 46 10.93 -20.80 5.27
C ALA A 46 10.19 -19.55 4.77
N VAL A 47 9.08 -19.72 4.04
CA VAL A 47 8.22 -18.59 3.63
C VAL A 47 7.74 -17.81 4.86
N MET A 48 7.17 -18.50 5.86
CA MET A 48 6.68 -17.83 7.08
C MET A 48 7.80 -17.13 7.87
N GLY A 49 8.99 -17.73 7.94
CA GLY A 49 10.16 -17.11 8.57
C GLY A 49 10.59 -15.81 7.87
N ILE A 50 10.56 -15.78 6.53
CA ILE A 50 10.82 -14.56 5.75
C ILE A 50 9.78 -13.49 6.08
N TYR A 51 8.49 -13.85 6.08
CA TYR A 51 7.43 -12.89 6.44
C TYR A 51 7.54 -12.38 7.89
N GLY A 52 7.96 -13.23 8.83
CA GLY A 52 8.27 -12.82 10.20
C GLY A 52 9.41 -11.78 10.25
N LYS A 53 10.44 -11.94 9.42
CA LYS A 53 11.51 -10.93 9.27
C LYS A 53 11.01 -9.65 8.57
N VAL A 54 10.12 -9.75 7.58
CA VAL A 54 9.47 -8.59 6.95
C VAL A 54 8.65 -7.79 7.97
N MET A 55 7.90 -8.46 8.84
CA MET A 55 7.20 -7.80 9.94
C MET A 55 8.16 -7.07 10.90
N GLY A 56 9.37 -7.61 11.09
CA GLY A 56 10.41 -7.01 11.93
C GLY A 56 11.02 -5.71 11.39
N ILE A 57 10.75 -5.36 10.13
CA ILE A 57 11.17 -4.10 9.50
C ILE A 57 9.98 -3.18 9.16
N ALA A 58 8.78 -3.48 9.65
CA ALA A 58 7.55 -2.77 9.32
C ALA A 58 7.58 -1.29 9.71
N ASP A 59 8.10 -0.98 10.90
CA ASP A 59 8.30 0.39 11.38
C ASP A 59 9.26 1.18 10.52
N ARG A 60 10.41 0.58 10.18
CA ARG A 60 11.40 1.21 9.30
C ARG A 60 10.78 1.58 7.96
N LEU A 61 10.03 0.67 7.34
CA LEU A 61 9.41 0.93 6.05
C LEU A 61 8.31 2.01 6.12
N VAL A 62 7.49 2.03 7.18
CA VAL A 62 6.49 3.10 7.36
C VAL A 62 7.16 4.44 7.63
N VAL A 63 8.16 4.50 8.51
CA VAL A 63 8.92 5.73 8.82
C VAL A 63 9.57 6.29 7.56
N LEU A 64 10.30 5.48 6.81
CA LEU A 64 10.97 5.92 5.59
C LEU A 64 9.97 6.40 4.53
N ASN A 65 8.84 5.71 4.36
CA ASN A 65 7.85 6.08 3.34
C ASN A 65 6.94 7.24 3.71
N GLU A 66 6.72 7.52 4.99
CA GLU A 66 5.75 8.53 5.43
C GLU A 66 6.43 9.78 6.00
N LEU A 67 7.46 9.62 6.83
CA LEU A 67 8.11 10.74 7.52
C LEU A 67 8.92 11.63 6.56
N ARG A 68 9.44 11.05 5.48
CA ARG A 68 10.10 11.81 4.41
C ARG A 68 9.11 12.60 3.55
N GLY A 69 7.83 12.21 3.58
CA GLY A 69 6.74 12.89 2.87
C GLY A 69 6.22 14.13 3.62
N ASP A 70 5.13 14.68 3.11
CA ASP A 70 4.46 15.90 3.59
C ASP A 70 3.37 15.64 4.65
N MET A 71 2.88 14.40 4.80
CA MET A 71 1.72 14.08 5.65
C MET A 71 2.06 13.79 7.12
N LEU A 72 3.25 13.29 7.42
CA LEU A 72 3.70 12.91 8.78
C LEU A 72 4.80 13.84 9.27
N ASP A 73 4.90 14.04 10.59
CA ASP A 73 5.90 14.89 11.24
C ASP A 73 6.29 14.32 12.61
N VAL A 74 7.38 14.83 13.18
CA VAL A 74 7.88 14.43 14.50
C VAL A 74 7.18 15.18 15.63
N THR A 75 7.04 14.55 16.79
CA THR A 75 6.66 15.23 18.02
C THR A 75 7.90 15.75 18.76
N ILE A 76 7.69 16.42 19.90
CA ILE A 76 8.79 16.82 20.79
C ILE A 76 9.46 15.60 21.49
N ASN A 77 8.81 14.44 21.46
CA ASN A 77 9.34 13.20 22.04
C ASN A 77 10.23 12.42 21.08
N ALA A 78 10.26 12.80 19.79
CA ALA A 78 11.01 12.07 18.78
C ALA A 78 12.51 12.06 19.10
N ASP A 79 13.13 10.90 18.85
CA ASP A 79 14.57 10.77 18.93
C ASP A 79 15.28 11.52 17.79
N HIS A 80 16.61 11.67 17.96
CA HIS A 80 17.44 12.37 16.99
C HIS A 80 17.37 11.76 15.58
N ASP A 81 17.31 10.43 15.50
CA ASP A 81 17.30 9.72 14.22
C ASP A 81 16.02 10.00 13.44
N LEU A 82 14.86 10.05 14.11
CA LEU A 82 13.59 10.46 13.50
C LEU A 82 13.64 11.92 13.02
N ILE A 83 14.25 12.83 13.79
CA ILE A 83 14.40 14.24 13.40
C ILE A 83 15.26 14.37 12.14
N GLU A 84 16.33 13.59 12.03
CA GLU A 84 17.17 13.54 10.82
C GLU A 84 16.42 13.00 9.61
N ILE A 85 15.65 11.92 9.75
CA ILE A 85 14.78 11.42 8.67
C ILE A 85 13.78 12.49 8.23
N ASN A 86 13.11 13.12 9.20
CA ASN A 86 12.10 14.15 8.94
C ASN A 86 12.69 15.36 8.21
N SER A 87 13.94 15.72 8.49
CA SER A 87 14.65 16.82 7.83
C SER A 87 15.47 16.40 6.60
N GLN A 88 15.36 15.14 6.18
CA GLN A 88 16.07 14.53 5.05
C GLN A 88 17.60 14.68 5.13
N ARG A 89 18.16 14.53 6.33
CA ARG A 89 19.60 14.68 6.62
C ARG A 89 20.16 13.51 7.42
N ALA A 90 19.70 12.30 7.11
CA ALA A 90 20.13 11.07 7.79
C ALA A 90 21.65 10.88 7.74
N THR A 91 22.25 10.63 8.90
CA THR A 91 23.67 10.33 9.04
C THR A 91 23.95 8.83 8.92
N LYS A 92 25.24 8.44 8.97
CA LYS A 92 25.66 7.04 8.83
C LYS A 92 25.16 6.15 9.96
N GLU A 93 25.09 6.71 11.16
CA GLU A 93 24.70 6.03 12.38
C GLU A 93 23.19 6.01 12.61
N ASN A 94 22.39 6.60 11.70
CA ASN A 94 20.95 6.72 11.84
C ASN A 94 20.25 5.35 11.70
N TYR A 95 19.54 4.95 12.75
CA TYR A 95 18.86 3.64 12.87
C TYR A 95 17.84 3.36 11.76
N TRP A 96 17.14 4.40 11.30
CA TRP A 96 16.05 4.26 10.32
C TRP A 96 16.58 4.12 8.89
N SER A 97 17.72 4.74 8.58
CA SER A 97 18.38 4.59 7.28
C SER A 97 19.33 3.40 7.19
N ASP A 98 19.58 2.68 8.28
CA ASP A 98 20.33 1.42 8.24
C ASP A 98 19.60 0.38 7.38
N VAL A 99 20.22 0.02 6.27
CA VAL A 99 19.71 -0.96 5.30
C VAL A 99 20.00 -2.40 5.69
N THR A 100 20.84 -2.63 6.70
CA THR A 100 21.32 -3.97 7.08
C THR A 100 20.15 -4.94 7.30
N PRO A 101 19.11 -4.59 8.09
CA PRO A 101 18.03 -5.55 8.32
C PRO A 101 17.17 -5.80 7.09
N ILE A 102 17.13 -4.88 6.12
CA ILE A 102 16.45 -5.12 4.82
C ILE A 102 17.26 -6.11 3.99
N TYR A 103 18.58 -5.95 3.93
CA TYR A 103 19.47 -6.88 3.24
C TYR A 103 19.52 -8.26 3.91
N GLU A 104 19.35 -8.35 5.23
CA GLU A 104 19.16 -9.64 5.91
C GLU A 104 17.92 -10.37 5.40
N VAL A 105 16.79 -9.69 5.22
CA VAL A 105 15.59 -10.33 4.64
C VAL A 105 15.85 -10.76 3.20
N ILE A 106 16.49 -9.91 2.39
CA ILE A 106 16.88 -10.24 1.00
C ILE A 106 17.78 -11.48 0.96
N GLN A 107 18.74 -11.60 1.86
CA GLN A 107 19.61 -12.76 1.96
C GLN A 107 18.81 -14.03 2.29
N ASN A 108 17.83 -13.96 3.21
CA ASN A 108 16.92 -15.07 3.49
C ASN A 108 16.06 -15.43 2.27
N CYS A 109 15.62 -14.45 1.48
CA CYS A 109 14.94 -14.72 0.21
C CYS A 109 15.86 -15.41 -0.80
N ASN A 110 17.11 -14.95 -0.95
CA ASN A 110 18.09 -15.56 -1.84
C ASN A 110 18.35 -17.02 -1.48
N ASP A 111 18.49 -17.30 -0.18
CA ASP A 111 18.66 -18.64 0.37
C ASP A 111 17.47 -19.54 0.06
N ALA A 112 16.25 -19.08 0.37
CA ALA A 112 15.03 -19.85 0.12
C ALA A 112 14.81 -20.13 -1.37
N LEU A 113 15.01 -19.14 -2.24
CA LEU A 113 14.85 -19.31 -3.69
C LEU A 113 15.83 -20.36 -4.24
N TYR A 114 17.10 -20.27 -3.84
CA TYR A 114 18.13 -21.24 -4.23
C TYR A 114 17.75 -22.66 -3.79
N ASN A 115 17.30 -22.82 -2.55
CA ASN A 115 16.93 -24.13 -2.03
C ASN A 115 15.61 -24.66 -2.62
N PHE A 116 14.65 -23.79 -2.98
CA PHE A 116 13.45 -24.20 -3.71
C PHE A 116 13.77 -24.78 -5.09
N ASP A 117 14.76 -24.21 -5.80
CA ASP A 117 15.25 -24.79 -7.05
C ASP A 117 15.78 -26.22 -6.84
N LEU A 118 16.64 -26.41 -5.82
CA LEU A 118 17.15 -27.74 -5.47
C LEU A 118 16.06 -28.72 -5.03
N MET A 119 15.04 -28.24 -4.31
CA MET A 119 13.90 -29.06 -3.89
C MET A 119 13.05 -29.50 -5.09
N LEU A 120 12.88 -28.65 -6.10
CA LEU A 120 12.19 -29.04 -7.34
C LEU A 120 13.03 -30.07 -8.11
N GLU A 121 14.33 -29.81 -8.31
CA GLU A 121 15.25 -30.73 -9.00
C GLU A 121 15.32 -32.12 -8.35
N SER A 122 15.25 -32.16 -7.01
CA SER A 122 15.25 -33.40 -6.23
C SER A 122 13.87 -34.03 -6.01
N ASN A 123 12.82 -33.51 -6.68
CA ASN A 123 11.43 -33.97 -6.56
C ASN A 123 10.86 -33.91 -5.13
N LYS A 124 11.39 -33.04 -4.26
CA LYS A 124 10.85 -32.75 -2.92
C LYS A 124 9.64 -31.81 -2.98
N LEU A 125 9.54 -30.98 -4.02
CA LEU A 125 8.38 -30.16 -4.35
C LEU A 125 7.81 -30.58 -5.71
N THR A 126 6.49 -30.54 -5.84
CA THR A 126 5.85 -30.55 -7.17
C THR A 126 6.02 -29.20 -7.86
N GLN A 127 5.84 -29.16 -9.17
CA GLN A 127 5.90 -27.90 -9.93
C GLN A 127 4.94 -26.84 -9.38
N ASP A 128 3.69 -27.22 -9.07
CA ASP A 128 2.70 -26.28 -8.52
C ASP A 128 3.11 -25.76 -7.13
N GLN A 129 3.63 -26.63 -6.27
CA GLN A 129 4.11 -26.24 -4.94
C GLN A 129 5.29 -25.27 -5.03
N TYR A 130 6.26 -25.55 -5.91
CA TYR A 130 7.38 -24.69 -6.21
C TYR A 130 6.91 -23.34 -6.77
N ASN A 131 6.02 -23.34 -7.77
CA ASN A 131 5.56 -22.13 -8.45
C ASN A 131 4.98 -21.12 -7.45
N GLU A 132 4.09 -21.58 -6.56
CA GLU A 132 3.46 -20.70 -5.57
C GLU A 132 4.49 -20.06 -4.63
N ARG A 133 5.41 -20.87 -4.07
CA ARG A 133 6.38 -20.45 -3.03
C ARG A 133 7.54 -19.63 -3.59
N TYR A 134 8.11 -20.08 -4.70
CA TYR A 134 9.18 -19.35 -5.38
C TYR A 134 8.70 -17.97 -5.81
N SER A 135 7.50 -17.89 -6.38
CA SER A 135 6.95 -16.60 -6.84
C SER A 135 6.61 -15.65 -5.69
N ASP A 136 6.19 -16.17 -4.56
CA ASP A 136 5.88 -15.38 -3.36
C ASP A 136 7.16 -14.79 -2.73
N VAL A 137 8.18 -15.62 -2.49
CA VAL A 137 9.48 -15.16 -1.96
C VAL A 137 10.19 -14.25 -2.96
N GLY A 138 10.13 -14.56 -4.25
CA GLY A 138 10.68 -13.74 -5.31
C GLY A 138 10.05 -12.34 -5.35
N ALA A 139 8.73 -12.26 -5.16
CA ALA A 139 8.03 -10.98 -5.09
C ALA A 139 8.38 -10.17 -3.84
N ILE A 140 8.54 -10.81 -2.67
CA ILE A 140 9.05 -10.11 -1.46
C ILE A 140 10.43 -9.54 -1.70
N ARG A 141 11.38 -10.33 -2.24
CA ARG A 141 12.73 -9.83 -2.57
C ARG A 141 12.68 -8.64 -3.51
N THR A 142 11.84 -8.73 -4.55
CA THR A 142 11.65 -7.65 -5.54
C THR A 142 11.10 -6.39 -4.88
N TRP A 143 10.09 -6.52 -4.02
CA TRP A 143 9.52 -5.40 -3.29
C TRP A 143 10.54 -4.73 -2.37
N LEU A 144 11.38 -5.49 -1.66
CA LEU A 144 12.43 -4.93 -0.80
C LEU A 144 13.47 -4.14 -1.62
N TYR A 145 13.88 -4.65 -2.79
CA TYR A 145 14.74 -3.89 -3.70
C TYR A 145 14.08 -2.63 -4.24
N TYR A 146 12.77 -2.69 -4.53
CA TYR A 146 12.01 -1.51 -4.93
C TYR A 146 12.01 -0.44 -3.83
N GLN A 147 11.75 -0.83 -2.57
CA GLN A 147 11.84 0.07 -1.42
C GLN A 147 13.25 0.67 -1.27
N LEU A 148 14.29 -0.16 -1.32
CA LEU A 148 15.69 0.28 -1.26
C LEU A 148 16.02 1.30 -2.37
N GLY A 149 15.63 1.01 -3.62
CA GLY A 149 15.85 1.91 -4.74
C GLY A 149 15.18 3.27 -4.54
N VAL A 150 13.93 3.30 -4.09
CA VAL A 150 13.17 4.54 -3.86
C VAL A 150 13.77 5.40 -2.74
N HIS A 151 14.37 4.79 -1.73
CA HIS A 151 14.97 5.51 -0.61
C HIS A 151 16.41 5.95 -0.86
N PHE A 152 17.22 5.10 -1.49
CA PHE A 152 18.68 5.27 -1.56
C PHE A 152 19.22 5.52 -2.98
N GLY A 153 18.36 5.43 -4.01
CA GLY A 153 18.66 5.79 -5.40
C GLY A 153 19.56 4.81 -6.15
N SER A 154 20.65 4.35 -5.51
CA SER A 154 21.58 3.36 -6.06
C SER A 154 22.04 2.35 -5.00
N VAL A 155 21.80 1.07 -5.26
CA VAL A 155 21.91 0.01 -4.26
C VAL A 155 22.61 -1.24 -4.80
N PRO A 156 23.41 -1.96 -4.00
CA PRO A 156 23.92 -3.28 -4.37
C PRO A 156 22.77 -4.24 -4.72
N TYR A 157 22.85 -4.89 -5.89
CA TYR A 157 21.84 -5.85 -6.34
C TYR A 157 22.39 -7.29 -6.26
N ILE A 158 22.06 -7.97 -5.16
CA ILE A 158 22.57 -9.29 -4.78
C ILE A 158 21.43 -10.31 -4.86
N THR A 159 21.51 -11.25 -5.79
CA THR A 159 20.43 -12.23 -6.07
C THR A 159 20.82 -13.67 -5.77
N LYS A 160 22.07 -13.92 -5.39
CA LYS A 160 22.58 -15.22 -4.97
C LYS A 160 22.80 -15.23 -3.45
N PRO A 161 22.60 -16.37 -2.77
CA PRO A 161 22.86 -16.46 -1.35
C PRO A 161 24.36 -16.31 -1.08
N ILE A 162 24.70 -15.52 -0.05
CA ILE A 162 26.06 -15.43 0.49
C ILE A 162 26.18 -16.44 1.63
N VAL A 163 26.91 -17.55 1.42
CA VAL A 163 27.08 -18.62 2.43
C VAL A 163 28.55 -18.85 2.80
N SER A 164 29.49 -18.15 2.15
CA SER A 164 30.93 -18.22 2.41
C SER A 164 31.63 -16.87 2.15
N LEU A 165 32.88 -16.74 2.62
CA LEU A 165 33.71 -15.56 2.31
C LEU A 165 33.98 -15.42 0.81
N ASP A 166 34.16 -16.54 0.10
CA ASP A 166 34.32 -16.56 -1.36
C ASP A 166 33.08 -16.02 -2.10
N ASP A 167 31.88 -16.20 -1.53
CA ASP A 167 30.66 -15.65 -2.10
C ASP A 167 30.58 -14.14 -1.93
N LEU A 168 31.19 -13.58 -0.88
CA LEU A 168 31.26 -12.14 -0.65
C LEU A 168 32.08 -11.45 -1.76
N ASP A 169 33.22 -12.04 -2.13
CA ASP A 169 34.08 -11.52 -3.20
C ASP A 169 33.45 -11.68 -4.59
N LYS A 170 32.76 -12.81 -4.84
CA LYS A 170 32.05 -13.07 -6.11
C LYS A 170 30.76 -12.24 -6.26
N ASN A 171 30.15 -11.83 -5.15
CA ASN A 171 29.00 -10.94 -5.11
C ASN A 171 29.39 -9.49 -4.81
N GLN A 172 30.61 -9.04 -5.17
CA GLN A 172 30.89 -7.62 -5.37
C GLN A 172 30.00 -7.07 -6.51
N ALA A 173 28.72 -6.94 -6.22
CA ALA A 173 27.71 -6.49 -7.15
C ALA A 173 27.93 -5.01 -7.42
N GLY A 174 27.98 -4.63 -8.70
CA GLY A 174 27.82 -3.24 -9.07
C GLY A 174 26.51 -2.71 -8.49
N LYS A 175 26.53 -1.49 -7.94
CA LYS A 175 25.30 -0.83 -7.51
C LYS A 175 24.44 -0.56 -8.76
N LEU A 176 23.15 -0.89 -8.69
CA LEU A 176 22.18 -0.49 -9.70
C LEU A 176 21.48 0.78 -9.23
N ASN A 177 21.45 1.80 -10.09
CA ASN A 177 20.55 2.94 -9.86
C ASN A 177 19.12 2.56 -10.27
N LEU A 178 18.15 3.39 -9.89
CA LEU A 178 16.73 3.16 -10.21
C LEU A 178 16.44 2.94 -11.71
N ASP A 179 17.20 3.57 -12.63
CA ASP A 179 16.98 3.40 -14.07
C ASP A 179 17.40 2.02 -14.58
N ALA A 180 18.35 1.36 -13.92
CA ALA A 180 18.73 -0.02 -14.20
C ALA A 180 17.96 -1.03 -13.32
N LEU A 181 17.71 -0.68 -12.06
CA LEU A 181 17.09 -1.56 -11.07
C LEU A 181 15.62 -1.84 -11.43
N ILE A 182 14.82 -0.82 -11.75
CA ILE A 182 13.38 -1.02 -11.99
C ILE A 182 13.12 -1.94 -13.19
N PRO A 183 13.76 -1.77 -14.36
CA PRO A 183 13.63 -2.73 -15.46
C PRO A 183 14.08 -4.15 -15.10
N GLU A 184 15.12 -4.28 -14.28
CA GLU A 184 15.60 -5.59 -13.81
C GLU A 184 14.57 -6.28 -12.90
N LEU A 185 13.94 -5.52 -11.99
CA LEU A 185 12.87 -6.01 -11.13
C LEU A 185 11.63 -6.41 -11.93
N ILE A 186 11.26 -5.63 -12.95
CA ILE A 186 10.16 -5.97 -13.88
C ILE A 186 10.46 -7.29 -14.58
N ARG A 187 11.66 -7.41 -15.17
CA ARG A 187 12.09 -8.63 -15.87
C ARG A 187 12.05 -9.85 -14.95
N PHE A 188 12.47 -9.71 -13.71
CA PHE A 188 12.38 -10.81 -12.74
C PHE A 188 10.92 -11.18 -12.44
N MET A 189 10.05 -10.20 -12.18
CA MET A 189 8.63 -10.41 -11.92
C MET A 189 7.88 -11.04 -13.12
N GLU A 190 8.16 -10.61 -14.35
CA GLU A 190 7.58 -11.18 -15.58
C GLU A 190 7.98 -12.65 -15.78
N ASN A 191 9.14 -13.07 -15.27
CA ASN A 191 9.63 -14.45 -15.35
C ASN A 191 9.29 -15.30 -14.13
N LEU A 192 8.55 -14.77 -13.15
CA LEU A 192 8.08 -15.58 -12.02
C LEU A 192 7.17 -16.71 -12.52
N PRO A 193 7.25 -17.92 -11.95
CA PRO A 193 6.41 -19.04 -12.36
C PRO A 193 4.90 -18.77 -12.28
N THR A 194 4.45 -17.90 -11.36
CA THR A 194 3.05 -17.47 -11.28
C THR A 194 2.89 -16.11 -10.60
N LEU A 195 1.94 -15.31 -11.09
CA LEU A 195 1.50 -14.07 -10.43
C LEU A 195 0.22 -14.27 -9.60
N GLU A 196 -0.32 -15.49 -9.57
CA GLU A 196 -1.54 -15.79 -8.82
C GLU A 196 -1.24 -15.92 -7.31
N ASN A 197 -2.27 -15.61 -6.52
CA ASN A 197 -2.25 -15.89 -5.09
C ASN A 197 -2.27 -17.41 -4.85
N TYR A 198 -1.83 -17.85 -3.66
CA TYR A 198 -2.03 -19.23 -3.22
C TYR A 198 -3.51 -19.63 -3.38
N LYS A 199 -3.76 -20.87 -3.80
CA LYS A 199 -5.15 -21.38 -3.94
C LYS A 199 -5.51 -22.42 -2.90
N ASN A 200 -4.64 -23.42 -2.72
CA ASN A 200 -4.91 -24.61 -1.89
C ASN A 200 -3.80 -24.87 -0.85
N SER A 201 -2.87 -23.94 -0.66
CA SER A 201 -1.78 -24.11 0.31
C SER A 201 -2.30 -24.16 1.75
N LYS A 202 -1.63 -24.95 2.62
CA LYS A 202 -1.88 -24.93 4.07
C LYS A 202 -1.70 -23.53 4.65
N LEU A 203 -0.82 -22.73 4.04
CA LEU A 203 -0.56 -21.34 4.38
C LEU A 203 -1.82 -20.46 4.35
N ILE A 204 -2.83 -20.74 3.52
CA ILE A 204 -4.04 -19.89 3.43
C ILE A 204 -5.34 -20.62 3.80
N THR A 205 -5.29 -21.94 3.96
CA THR A 205 -6.44 -22.76 4.37
C THR A 205 -6.46 -22.99 5.89
N GLY A 206 -5.33 -22.79 6.57
CA GLY A 206 -5.24 -22.78 8.02
C GLY A 206 -5.48 -21.41 8.65
N THR A 207 -5.50 -21.39 9.99
CA THR A 207 -5.26 -20.17 10.78
C THR A 207 -4.01 -20.40 11.60
N ILE A 208 -3.18 -19.37 11.75
CA ILE A 208 -2.10 -19.38 12.73
C ILE A 208 -2.63 -18.64 13.95
N ASP A 209 -2.96 -19.39 15.01
CA ASP A 209 -3.48 -18.85 16.27
C ASP A 209 -4.66 -17.88 16.10
N GLY A 210 -5.59 -18.25 15.21
CA GLY A 210 -6.79 -17.46 14.90
C GLY A 210 -6.56 -16.28 13.95
N VAL A 211 -5.35 -16.10 13.41
CA VAL A 211 -5.06 -15.15 12.34
C VAL A 211 -5.33 -15.79 10.97
N SER A 212 -6.18 -15.15 10.17
CA SER A 212 -6.34 -15.48 8.76
C SER A 212 -5.15 -14.99 7.97
N LEU A 213 -4.52 -15.90 7.24
CA LEU A 213 -3.39 -15.58 6.36
C LEU A 213 -3.82 -15.20 4.93
N VAL A 214 -5.13 -15.13 4.65
CA VAL A 214 -5.64 -14.85 3.30
C VAL A 214 -5.10 -13.54 2.70
N PRO A 215 -5.07 -12.38 3.40
CA PRO A 215 -4.46 -11.16 2.88
C PRO A 215 -2.99 -10.99 3.28
N TYR A 216 -2.34 -12.01 3.84
CA TYR A 216 -1.02 -11.88 4.49
C TYR A 216 0.15 -11.83 3.50
N PHE A 217 -0.02 -12.51 2.37
CA PHE A 217 1.01 -12.66 1.34
C PHE A 217 0.94 -11.54 0.29
N ILE A 218 2.10 -11.15 -0.24
CA ILE A 218 2.23 -10.07 -1.20
C ILE A 218 1.40 -10.34 -2.47
N ASN A 219 0.67 -9.31 -2.91
CA ASN A 219 -0.03 -9.39 -4.19
C ASN A 219 0.93 -9.10 -5.35
N LYS A 220 1.41 -10.16 -6.00
CA LYS A 220 2.37 -10.13 -7.11
C LYS A 220 1.92 -9.23 -8.28
N LYS A 221 0.63 -9.25 -8.61
CA LYS A 221 0.06 -8.38 -9.66
C LYS A 221 0.12 -6.91 -9.27
N CYS A 222 -0.25 -6.55 -8.03
CA CYS A 222 -0.14 -5.17 -7.58
C CYS A 222 1.31 -4.68 -7.60
N LEU A 223 2.27 -5.49 -7.15
CA LEU A 223 3.70 -5.15 -7.21
C LEU A 223 4.18 -4.94 -8.65
N LEU A 224 3.85 -5.85 -9.57
CA LEU A 224 4.24 -5.70 -10.97
C LEU A 224 3.60 -4.46 -11.62
N GLY A 225 2.33 -4.19 -11.29
CA GLY A 225 1.65 -2.97 -11.72
C GLY A 225 2.36 -1.71 -11.23
N ASP A 226 2.79 -1.68 -9.97
CA ASP A 226 3.54 -0.56 -9.38
C ASP A 226 4.90 -0.37 -10.05
N LEU A 227 5.61 -1.45 -10.38
CA LEU A 227 6.87 -1.38 -11.10
C LEU A 227 6.67 -0.83 -12.52
N TYR A 228 5.66 -1.29 -13.26
CA TYR A 228 5.31 -0.72 -14.57
C TYR A 228 4.95 0.76 -14.45
N LEU A 229 4.12 1.12 -13.45
CA LEU A 229 3.74 2.51 -13.22
C LEU A 229 4.97 3.37 -12.90
N PHE A 230 5.93 2.84 -12.15
CA PHE A 230 7.19 3.52 -11.84
C PHE A 230 8.09 3.68 -13.06
N ASN A 231 8.07 2.70 -13.96
CA ASN A 231 8.81 2.73 -15.23
C ASN A 231 8.09 3.51 -16.35
N ASN A 232 6.94 4.12 -16.07
CA ASN A 232 6.07 4.83 -17.02
C ASN A 232 5.45 3.92 -18.11
N GLU A 233 5.36 2.61 -17.88
CA GLU A 233 4.70 1.64 -18.78
C GLU A 233 3.19 1.56 -18.46
N TYR A 234 2.47 2.65 -18.73
CA TYR A 234 1.11 2.86 -18.23
C TYR A 234 0.09 1.84 -18.73
N ASP A 235 0.17 1.41 -19.99
CA ASP A 235 -0.77 0.43 -20.55
C ASP A 235 -0.58 -0.95 -19.91
N LYS A 236 0.67 -1.36 -19.65
CA LYS A 236 0.98 -2.60 -18.93
C LYS A 236 0.51 -2.52 -17.48
N ALA A 237 0.77 -1.39 -16.81
CA ALA A 237 0.30 -1.15 -15.44
C ALA A 237 -1.24 -1.25 -15.35
N ALA A 238 -1.95 -0.54 -16.23
CA ALA A 238 -3.41 -0.60 -16.30
C ALA A 238 -3.91 -2.02 -16.56
N GLY A 239 -3.31 -2.75 -17.50
CA GLY A 239 -3.64 -4.14 -17.79
C GLY A 239 -3.53 -5.06 -16.57
N ILE A 240 -2.44 -4.95 -15.81
CA ILE A 240 -2.20 -5.76 -14.62
C ILE A 240 -3.11 -5.38 -13.45
N TYR A 241 -3.26 -4.08 -13.16
CA TYR A 241 -4.19 -3.64 -12.12
C TYR A 241 -5.64 -4.05 -12.43
N ARG A 242 -6.02 -4.04 -13.72
CA ARG A 242 -7.36 -4.47 -14.17
C ARG A 242 -7.66 -5.92 -13.82
N GLN A 243 -6.67 -6.80 -13.86
CA GLN A 243 -6.82 -8.21 -13.47
C GLN A 243 -7.12 -8.38 -11.97
N VAL A 244 -6.64 -7.46 -11.12
CA VAL A 244 -6.95 -7.47 -9.69
C VAL A 244 -8.35 -6.89 -9.45
N LEU A 245 -8.67 -5.77 -10.11
CA LEU A 245 -9.99 -5.15 -10.03
C LEU A 245 -11.11 -6.05 -10.57
N SER A 246 -10.82 -6.95 -11.52
CA SER A 246 -11.79 -7.86 -12.12
C SER A 246 -12.19 -9.07 -11.28
N LYS A 247 -11.67 -9.21 -10.05
CA LYS A 247 -11.76 -10.43 -9.21
C LYS A 247 -13.15 -11.11 -9.18
N ASP A 248 -14.22 -10.33 -9.14
CA ASP A 248 -15.60 -10.81 -9.08
C ASP A 248 -16.51 -10.16 -10.16
N GLU A 249 -15.93 -9.74 -11.30
CA GLU A 249 -16.72 -9.18 -12.40
C GLU A 249 -17.58 -10.20 -13.13
N ASP A 250 -17.13 -11.46 -13.17
CA ASP A 250 -17.88 -12.56 -13.80
C ASP A 250 -18.94 -13.18 -12.87
N ALA A 251 -19.15 -12.59 -11.68
CA ALA A 251 -20.23 -13.01 -10.80
C ALA A 251 -21.58 -12.81 -11.51
N GLY A 252 -22.40 -13.86 -11.59
CA GLY A 252 -23.70 -13.81 -12.28
C GLY A 252 -24.66 -12.78 -11.66
N ASP A 253 -25.79 -12.51 -12.35
CA ASP A 253 -26.75 -11.45 -11.99
C ASP A 253 -27.30 -11.47 -10.54
N THR A 254 -27.25 -12.61 -9.87
CA THR A 254 -27.65 -12.80 -8.47
C THR A 254 -26.53 -12.53 -7.46
N GLY A 255 -25.28 -12.44 -7.93
CA GLY A 255 -24.10 -12.10 -7.16
C GLY A 255 -23.87 -10.59 -7.08
N ASN A 256 -23.46 -10.11 -5.90
CA ASN A 256 -22.93 -8.75 -5.78
C ASN A 256 -21.42 -8.77 -6.02
N SER A 257 -20.96 -8.13 -7.10
CA SER A 257 -19.55 -7.82 -7.33
C SER A 257 -19.15 -6.68 -6.38
N LEU A 258 -18.51 -7.01 -5.27
CA LEU A 258 -18.20 -6.07 -4.17
C LEU A 258 -16.71 -5.90 -3.94
N SER A 259 -15.89 -6.85 -4.40
CA SER A 259 -14.46 -6.83 -4.20
C SER A 259 -13.86 -5.64 -4.93
N PHE A 260 -13.21 -4.76 -4.17
CA PHE A 260 -12.48 -3.61 -4.68
C PHE A 260 -13.37 -2.69 -5.53
N ARG A 261 -14.52 -2.26 -4.99
CA ARG A 261 -15.43 -1.32 -5.67
C ARG A 261 -15.43 0.09 -5.11
N LEU A 262 -14.89 0.35 -3.91
CA LEU A 262 -15.04 1.64 -3.23
C LEU A 262 -16.51 2.08 -3.16
N TYR A 263 -17.29 1.30 -2.41
CA TYR A 263 -18.71 1.55 -2.25
C TYR A 263 -18.95 2.87 -1.49
N ASP A 264 -19.80 3.74 -2.02
CA ASP A 264 -20.05 5.08 -1.50
C ASP A 264 -21.46 5.27 -0.92
N ASP A 265 -21.99 4.31 -0.16
CA ASP A 265 -23.27 4.54 0.52
C ASP A 265 -23.15 5.74 1.49
N LYS A 266 -23.88 6.81 1.20
CA LYS A 266 -23.77 8.13 1.86
C LYS A 266 -24.78 8.32 2.98
N SER A 267 -25.71 7.37 3.15
CA SER A 267 -26.82 7.51 4.08
C SER A 267 -27.06 6.23 4.90
N TRP A 268 -27.31 6.40 6.19
CA TRP A 268 -27.68 5.30 7.06
C TRP A 268 -28.94 5.63 7.86
N GLN A 269 -29.70 4.60 8.25
CA GLN A 269 -30.93 4.73 9.03
C GLN A 269 -30.83 4.05 10.40
N SER A 270 -30.51 2.75 10.42
CA SER A 270 -30.39 1.92 11.63
C SER A 270 -29.61 0.64 11.34
N GLY A 271 -28.96 0.05 12.35
CA GLY A 271 -28.19 -1.20 12.22
C GLY A 271 -26.68 -0.99 12.04
N GLU A 272 -25.92 -2.09 11.95
CA GLU A 272 -24.46 -2.02 11.78
C GLU A 272 -24.09 -1.56 10.37
N VAL A 273 -23.24 -0.53 10.27
CA VAL A 273 -22.69 -0.08 8.99
C VAL A 273 -21.42 -0.88 8.68
N ASN A 274 -21.50 -1.68 7.62
CA ASN A 274 -20.40 -2.56 7.21
C ASN A 274 -19.63 -2.07 5.98
N TYR A 275 -19.99 -0.89 5.47
CA TYR A 275 -19.31 -0.24 4.35
C TYR A 275 -18.20 0.70 4.84
N PHE A 276 -17.31 1.10 3.95
CA PHE A 276 -16.13 1.91 4.27
C PHE A 276 -16.23 3.34 3.71
N SER A 277 -17.33 4.02 4.04
CA SER A 277 -17.65 5.37 3.59
C SER A 277 -17.87 6.35 4.75
N VAL A 278 -17.84 7.64 4.42
CA VAL A 278 -18.23 8.76 5.29
C VAL A 278 -19.73 9.02 5.05
N LEU A 279 -20.55 8.90 6.09
CA LEU A 279 -22.01 8.94 5.97
C LEU A 279 -22.69 9.76 7.06
N TYR A 280 -23.92 10.15 6.75
CA TYR A 280 -24.83 10.87 7.64
C TYR A 280 -26.17 10.14 7.72
N ASN A 281 -26.99 10.48 8.70
CA ASN A 281 -28.34 9.92 8.77
C ASN A 281 -29.17 10.33 7.54
N ARG A 282 -29.86 9.35 6.95
CA ARG A 282 -30.65 9.53 5.71
C ARG A 282 -31.65 10.68 5.74
N TYR A 283 -32.28 10.93 6.89
CA TYR A 283 -33.32 11.95 7.02
C TYR A 283 -32.78 13.30 7.47
N THR A 284 -31.52 13.34 7.92
CA THR A 284 -30.85 14.53 8.46
C THR A 284 -29.40 14.58 7.95
N PRO A 285 -29.19 14.59 6.61
CA PRO A 285 -27.85 14.46 6.03
C PRO A 285 -26.93 15.67 6.29
N ASP A 286 -27.51 16.82 6.63
CA ASP A 286 -26.79 18.06 6.93
C ASP A 286 -26.51 18.24 8.44
N ASP A 287 -27.00 17.34 9.29
CA ASP A 287 -26.81 17.41 10.74
C ASP A 287 -25.52 16.68 11.14
N ILE A 288 -24.50 17.44 11.53
CA ILE A 288 -23.21 16.91 11.98
C ILE A 288 -23.34 16.03 13.25
N SER A 289 -24.39 16.21 14.05
CA SER A 289 -24.65 15.33 15.20
C SER A 289 -25.07 13.91 14.78
N LYS A 290 -25.40 13.73 13.49
CA LYS A 290 -25.79 12.46 12.87
C LYS A 290 -24.70 11.90 11.95
N PHE A 291 -23.48 12.39 12.13
CA PHE A 291 -22.28 11.93 11.45
C PHE A 291 -21.88 10.51 11.90
N TYR A 292 -21.52 9.66 10.94
CA TYR A 292 -20.90 8.36 11.20
C TYR A 292 -19.73 8.12 10.23
N ASN A 293 -18.53 7.92 10.77
CA ASN A 293 -17.35 7.67 9.94
C ASN A 293 -17.10 6.16 9.75
N ALA A 294 -17.85 5.49 8.87
CA ALA A 294 -17.65 4.05 8.65
C ALA A 294 -16.34 3.72 7.91
N TRP A 295 -15.70 4.71 7.29
CA TRP A 295 -14.39 4.55 6.65
C TRP A 295 -13.34 3.99 7.62
N ILE A 296 -13.41 4.31 8.92
CA ILE A 296 -12.46 3.78 9.91
C ILE A 296 -12.57 2.26 10.07
N ASN A 297 -13.71 1.66 9.74
CA ASN A 297 -13.99 0.25 9.99
C ASN A 297 -13.02 -0.68 9.26
N MET A 298 -12.38 -0.26 8.16
CA MET A 298 -11.35 -1.08 7.49
C MET A 298 -10.09 -1.30 8.36
N PHE A 299 -9.79 -0.34 9.24
CA PHE A 299 -8.63 -0.40 10.12
C PHE A 299 -8.98 -1.09 11.45
N VAL A 300 -10.23 -1.00 11.89
CA VAL A 300 -10.71 -1.55 13.16
C VAL A 300 -11.12 -3.02 13.05
N LYS A 301 -11.82 -3.40 11.97
CA LYS A 301 -12.36 -4.77 11.85
C LYS A 301 -11.25 -5.81 11.65
N PRO A 302 -11.45 -7.05 12.13
CA PRO A 302 -10.51 -8.16 11.93
C PRO A 302 -10.21 -8.41 10.44
N ALA A 303 -9.01 -8.92 10.14
CA ALA A 303 -8.57 -9.22 8.78
C ALA A 303 -9.44 -10.28 8.06
N ASP A 304 -10.09 -11.17 8.83
CA ASP A 304 -10.96 -12.21 8.30
C ASP A 304 -12.42 -11.76 8.10
N ASP A 305 -12.77 -10.53 8.50
CA ASP A 305 -14.07 -9.92 8.27
C ASP A 305 -14.43 -9.92 6.78
N ARG A 306 -15.68 -10.27 6.49
CA ARG A 306 -16.19 -10.41 5.12
C ARG A 306 -16.00 -9.13 4.29
N TYR A 307 -16.21 -7.97 4.89
CA TYR A 307 -16.16 -6.67 4.21
C TYR A 307 -14.72 -6.18 4.08
N VAL A 308 -13.87 -6.46 5.08
CA VAL A 308 -12.42 -6.16 4.98
C VAL A 308 -11.82 -6.88 3.78
N LYS A 309 -12.22 -8.13 3.49
CA LYS A 309 -11.79 -8.88 2.29
C LYS A 309 -12.19 -8.24 0.95
N TYR A 310 -13.15 -7.31 0.95
CA TYR A 310 -13.51 -6.52 -0.23
C TYR A 310 -12.65 -5.26 -0.40
N GLU A 311 -11.89 -4.85 0.60
CA GLU A 311 -11.04 -3.65 0.57
C GLU A 311 -9.55 -4.00 0.62
N MET A 312 -9.15 -4.88 1.54
CA MET A 312 -7.77 -5.17 1.85
C MET A 312 -7.20 -6.23 0.91
N ILE A 313 -6.09 -5.90 0.25
CA ILE A 313 -5.41 -6.75 -0.72
C ILE A 313 -4.18 -7.42 -0.08
N TRP A 314 -3.44 -6.64 0.71
CA TRP A 314 -2.27 -7.09 1.45
C TRP A 314 -2.23 -6.41 2.82
N GLU A 315 -2.33 -7.20 3.90
CA GLU A 315 -2.18 -6.75 5.29
C GLU A 315 -1.51 -7.84 6.15
N MET A 316 -0.67 -7.44 7.10
CA MET A 316 -0.09 -8.36 8.07
C MET A 316 -0.64 -8.09 9.47
N THR A 317 -1.09 -9.13 10.15
CA THR A 317 -1.58 -9.03 11.54
C THR A 317 -0.47 -9.37 12.52
N PHE A 318 -0.31 -8.54 13.54
CA PHE A 318 0.58 -8.74 14.68
C PHE A 318 -0.25 -9.19 15.88
N LYS A 319 0.32 -10.12 16.65
CA LYS A 319 -0.29 -10.67 17.85
C LYS A 319 0.68 -10.51 19.01
N SER A 320 0.17 -10.03 20.15
CA SER A 320 0.95 -9.80 21.38
C SER A 320 1.66 -11.04 21.90
N GLN A 321 1.19 -12.23 21.51
CA GLN A 321 1.70 -13.52 21.95
C GLN A 321 2.98 -13.95 21.21
N PHE A 322 3.33 -13.33 20.08
CA PHE A 322 4.42 -13.79 19.21
C PHE A 322 5.32 -12.63 18.78
N ALA A 323 6.59 -12.96 18.53
CA ALA A 323 7.51 -12.04 17.87
C ALA A 323 7.23 -12.01 16.35
N PRO A 324 7.50 -10.88 15.67
CA PRO A 324 7.97 -9.61 16.24
C PRO A 324 6.84 -8.83 16.94
N ALA A 325 7.23 -8.01 17.92
CA ALA A 325 6.29 -7.13 18.59
C ALA A 325 5.75 -6.06 17.62
N TYR A 326 4.47 -5.71 17.78
CA TYR A 326 3.85 -4.67 16.98
C TYR A 326 4.43 -3.28 17.30
N PRO A 327 5.12 -2.63 16.34
CA PRO A 327 5.95 -1.47 16.66
C PRO A 327 5.16 -0.15 16.65
N PHE A 328 3.99 -0.11 16.00
CA PHE A 328 3.31 1.16 15.73
C PHE A 328 2.64 1.79 16.96
N ILE A 329 2.34 1.02 18.01
CA ILE A 329 1.85 1.61 19.28
C ILE A 329 2.91 2.53 19.88
N ARG A 330 4.19 2.11 19.87
CA ARG A 330 5.30 2.92 20.34
C ARG A 330 5.38 4.24 19.57
N LEU A 331 5.33 4.17 18.23
CA LEU A 331 5.49 5.33 17.36
C LEU A 331 4.34 6.34 17.46
N PHE A 332 3.08 5.87 17.50
CA PHE A 332 1.91 6.73 17.31
C PHE A 332 0.99 6.82 18.53
N GLY A 333 1.02 5.83 19.43
CA GLY A 333 0.14 5.79 20.60
C GLY A 333 0.49 6.90 21.60
N THR A 334 -0.54 7.47 22.23
CA THR A 334 -0.39 8.57 23.21
C THR A 334 -0.59 8.13 24.66
N GLN A 335 -0.81 6.85 24.89
CA GLN A 335 -1.13 6.25 26.19
C GLN A 335 -0.49 4.87 26.31
N GLY A 336 -0.42 4.33 27.52
CA GLY A 336 0.10 2.99 27.77
C GLY A 336 1.55 2.83 27.30
N LYS A 337 1.78 1.92 26.35
CA LYS A 337 3.09 1.66 25.73
C LYS A 337 3.46 2.64 24.61
N GLY A 338 2.62 3.64 24.33
CA GLY A 338 2.88 4.63 23.29
C GLY A 338 3.83 5.74 23.76
N GLU A 339 4.86 6.03 22.96
CA GLU A 339 5.82 7.12 23.20
C GLU A 339 5.44 8.39 22.41
N TYR A 340 4.46 8.29 21.50
CA TYR A 340 3.96 9.38 20.66
C TYR A 340 5.10 10.15 19.99
N LEU A 341 5.92 9.44 19.21
CA LEU A 341 7.09 9.98 18.53
C LEU A 341 6.71 10.68 17.21
N LEU A 342 5.64 10.22 16.56
CA LEU A 342 5.20 10.68 15.25
C LEU A 342 3.74 11.13 15.28
N LYS A 343 3.45 12.20 14.55
CA LYS A 343 2.12 12.81 14.45
C LYS A 343 1.82 13.23 12.99
N PRO A 344 0.55 13.43 12.60
CA PRO A 344 0.25 14.14 11.36
C PRO A 344 0.97 15.50 11.33
N SER A 345 1.47 15.88 10.16
CA SER A 345 2.04 17.21 9.95
C SER A 345 0.96 18.29 10.08
N ARG A 346 1.37 19.50 10.43
CA ARG A 346 0.44 20.63 10.47
C ARG A 346 -0.18 20.91 9.08
N TYR A 347 0.60 20.73 8.02
CA TYR A 347 0.11 20.81 6.64
C TYR A 347 -1.00 19.78 6.37
N ALA A 348 -0.84 18.53 6.83
CA ALA A 348 -1.85 17.49 6.68
C ALA A 348 -3.18 17.89 7.34
N MET A 349 -3.12 18.46 8.54
CA MET A 349 -4.30 18.81 9.31
C MET A 349 -4.97 20.10 8.82
N ASP A 350 -4.19 21.16 8.59
CA ASP A 350 -4.71 22.51 8.35
C ASP A 350 -5.06 22.74 6.87
N GLU A 351 -4.27 22.20 5.93
CA GLU A 351 -4.38 22.53 4.49
C GLU A 351 -4.81 21.35 3.62
N MET A 352 -4.44 20.11 3.98
CA MET A 352 -4.87 18.92 3.26
C MET A 352 -6.29 18.51 3.67
N TRP A 353 -6.48 17.90 4.84
CA TRP A 353 -7.83 17.51 5.27
C TRP A 353 -8.67 18.71 5.72
N GLY A 354 -8.07 19.68 6.42
CA GLY A 354 -8.76 20.90 6.87
C GLY A 354 -9.11 21.88 5.74
N GLY A 355 -8.49 21.74 4.56
CA GLY A 355 -8.79 22.55 3.38
C GLY A 355 -9.92 22.01 2.50
N GLU A 356 -10.46 20.82 2.81
CA GLU A 356 -11.57 20.21 2.08
C GLU A 356 -12.92 20.59 2.69
N ILE A 357 -13.98 20.56 1.88
CA ILE A 357 -15.35 20.80 2.31
C ILE A 357 -16.21 19.64 1.81
N GLN A 358 -16.93 18.99 2.71
CA GLN A 358 -17.88 17.93 2.36
C GLN A 358 -19.11 18.48 1.65
N ARG A 359 -19.87 17.59 0.99
CA ARG A 359 -21.06 17.97 0.20
C ARG A 359 -22.14 18.71 1.01
N ASN A 360 -22.21 18.46 2.31
CA ASN A 360 -23.14 19.11 3.24
C ASN A 360 -22.53 20.34 3.96
N GLY A 361 -21.37 20.83 3.50
CA GLY A 361 -20.74 22.04 4.03
C GLY A 361 -19.87 21.83 5.27
N VAL A 362 -19.69 20.61 5.76
CA VAL A 362 -18.75 20.32 6.85
C VAL A 362 -17.31 20.66 6.39
N PRO A 363 -16.59 21.55 7.10
CA PRO A 363 -15.37 22.19 6.59
C PRO A 363 -14.11 21.36 6.87
N TYR A 364 -14.14 20.06 6.56
CA TYR A 364 -12.97 19.18 6.57
C TYR A 364 -13.28 17.84 5.89
N ASP A 365 -12.23 17.12 5.50
CA ASP A 365 -12.30 15.71 5.11
C ASP A 365 -12.22 14.79 6.34
N SER A 366 -13.27 14.00 6.56
CA SER A 366 -13.42 13.08 7.69
C SER A 366 -12.42 11.92 7.69
N ARG A 367 -11.72 11.62 6.58
CA ARG A 367 -10.67 10.58 6.58
C ARG A 367 -9.49 10.94 7.47
N GLY A 368 -9.25 12.24 7.69
CA GLY A 368 -8.25 12.74 8.62
C GLY A 368 -8.82 12.98 10.01
N VAL A 369 -9.42 14.16 10.20
CA VAL A 369 -9.77 14.79 11.51
C VAL A 369 -10.62 13.90 12.43
N SER A 370 -11.48 13.06 11.86
CA SER A 370 -12.34 12.12 12.60
C SER A 370 -12.16 10.67 12.12
N GLY A 371 -11.12 10.44 11.32
CA GLY A 371 -10.77 9.17 10.71
C GLY A 371 -9.41 8.78 11.22
N GLY A 372 -8.43 8.65 10.33
CA GLY A 372 -7.07 8.17 10.58
C GLY A 372 -6.25 8.95 11.60
N VAL A 373 -6.78 10.05 12.16
CA VAL A 373 -6.20 10.86 13.22
C VAL A 373 -7.19 11.05 14.36
N VAL A 374 -6.70 11.10 15.60
CA VAL A 374 -7.48 11.45 16.80
C VAL A 374 -6.90 12.69 17.47
N LYS A 375 -7.76 13.51 18.09
CA LYS A 375 -7.31 14.61 18.93
C LYS A 375 -6.70 14.09 20.22
N THR A 376 -5.57 14.67 20.61
CA THR A 376 -4.91 14.37 21.88
C THR A 376 -5.42 15.29 22.99
N ALA A 377 -5.20 14.93 24.26
CA ALA A 377 -5.74 15.65 25.42
C ALA A 377 -5.23 17.10 25.55
N ASP A 378 -4.03 17.37 25.03
CA ASP A 378 -3.39 18.68 24.94
C ASP A 378 -3.84 19.50 23.71
N GLY A 379 -4.82 19.01 22.94
CA GLY A 379 -5.37 19.69 21.77
C GLY A 379 -4.57 19.48 20.47
N GLY A 380 -3.54 18.64 20.49
CA GLY A 380 -2.83 18.16 19.29
C GLY A 380 -3.57 17.04 18.56
N TYR A 381 -2.82 16.29 17.74
CA TYR A 381 -3.34 15.23 16.88
C TYR A 381 -2.38 14.04 16.81
N ALA A 382 -2.90 12.83 16.97
CA ALA A 382 -2.13 11.58 16.85
C ALA A 382 -2.65 10.71 15.71
N VAL A 383 -1.73 9.98 15.06
CA VAL A 383 -2.10 8.97 14.05
C VAL A 383 -2.83 7.82 14.74
N ALA A 384 -4.06 7.55 14.34
CA ALA A 384 -4.94 6.60 15.01
C ALA A 384 -5.06 5.25 14.31
N LYS A 385 -4.77 5.19 12.99
CA LYS A 385 -4.93 3.98 12.17
C LYS A 385 -4.30 2.73 12.78
N TYR A 386 -3.16 2.91 13.44
CA TYR A 386 -2.39 1.83 14.04
C TYR A 386 -2.73 1.53 15.50
N SER A 387 -3.59 2.34 16.15
CA SER A 387 -3.85 2.25 17.59
C SER A 387 -5.34 2.09 17.94
N TYR A 388 -6.26 1.99 16.98
CA TYR A 388 -7.69 1.85 17.29
C TYR A 388 -8.02 0.62 18.14
N GLY A 389 -7.30 -0.49 17.94
CA GLY A 389 -7.50 -1.72 18.71
C GLY A 389 -6.76 -1.73 20.06
N TYR A 390 -5.99 -0.69 20.38
CA TYR A 390 -5.18 -0.65 21.59
C TYR A 390 -5.98 -0.08 22.76
N ASP A 391 -6.26 -0.92 23.76
CA ASP A 391 -6.94 -0.55 24.99
C ASP A 391 -5.99 -0.68 26.19
N PRO A 392 -5.31 0.41 26.60
CA PRO A 392 -4.36 0.38 27.70
C PRO A 392 -5.03 0.26 29.08
N LEU A 393 -6.35 0.43 29.19
CA LEU A 393 -7.06 0.40 30.47
C LEU A 393 -7.54 -1.01 30.80
N ASN A 394 -8.12 -1.70 29.83
CA ASN A 394 -8.71 -3.03 30.04
C ASN A 394 -7.77 -4.16 29.61
N THR A 395 -6.96 -3.95 28.57
CA THR A 395 -6.04 -4.96 28.02
C THR A 395 -4.63 -4.39 27.80
N PRO A 396 -3.95 -3.87 28.85
CA PRO A 396 -2.68 -3.13 28.72
C PRO A 396 -1.52 -3.91 28.09
N TYR A 397 -1.57 -5.24 28.17
CA TYR A 397 -0.56 -6.13 27.60
C TYR A 397 -0.88 -6.57 26.18
N ASP A 398 -2.09 -6.31 25.67
CA ASP A 398 -2.45 -6.59 24.29
C ASP A 398 -2.07 -5.41 23.41
N ASN A 399 -0.91 -5.50 22.77
CA ASN A 399 -0.46 -4.60 21.72
C ASN A 399 -0.59 -5.24 20.33
N SER A 400 -1.61 -6.07 20.10
CA SER A 400 -1.89 -6.61 18.76
C SER A 400 -2.28 -5.48 17.82
N GLY A 401 -2.07 -5.68 16.52
CA GLY A 401 -2.40 -4.67 15.53
C GLY A 401 -2.23 -5.16 14.10
N LYS A 402 -2.33 -4.25 13.14
CA LYS A 402 -2.28 -4.58 11.72
C LYS A 402 -1.38 -3.61 10.97
N TRP A 403 -0.65 -4.13 10.00
CA TRP A 403 0.12 -3.36 9.04
C TRP A 403 -0.55 -3.43 7.67
N PHE A 404 -1.02 -2.28 7.21
CA PHE A 404 -1.72 -2.12 5.95
C PHE A 404 -0.69 -1.87 4.84
N LEU A 405 -0.66 -2.74 3.82
CA LEU A 405 0.36 -2.69 2.77
C LEU A 405 -0.22 -2.44 1.37
N TYR A 406 -1.46 -2.88 1.13
CA TYR A 406 -2.15 -2.61 -0.13
C TYR A 406 -3.66 -2.79 0.03
N ARG A 407 -4.43 -1.82 -0.49
CA ARG A 407 -5.90 -1.87 -0.45
C ARG A 407 -6.54 -1.25 -1.68
N ALA A 408 -7.85 -1.43 -1.83
CA ALA A 408 -8.60 -1.01 -2.99
C ALA A 408 -8.47 0.49 -3.27
N GLY A 409 -8.45 1.36 -2.24
CA GLY A 409 -8.24 2.80 -2.41
C GLY A 409 -6.96 3.11 -3.18
N LEU A 410 -5.83 2.50 -2.78
CA LEU A 410 -4.55 2.64 -3.47
C LEU A 410 -4.63 2.09 -4.90
N LEU A 411 -5.20 0.89 -5.09
CA LEU A 411 -5.33 0.26 -6.41
C LEU A 411 -6.13 1.14 -7.39
N HIS A 412 -7.19 1.81 -6.94
CA HIS A 412 -7.97 2.71 -7.78
C HIS A 412 -7.17 3.94 -8.21
N LEU A 413 -6.40 4.53 -7.31
CA LEU A 413 -5.55 5.69 -7.61
C LEU A 413 -4.41 5.32 -8.56
N ARG A 414 -3.80 4.15 -8.35
CA ARG A 414 -2.78 3.57 -9.24
C ARG A 414 -3.33 3.30 -10.65
N PHE A 415 -4.51 2.67 -10.75
CA PHE A 415 -5.17 2.45 -12.03
C PHE A 415 -5.59 3.77 -12.68
N ALA A 416 -6.13 4.73 -11.92
CA ALA A 416 -6.52 6.03 -12.43
C ALA A 416 -5.31 6.77 -13.02
N GLU A 417 -4.14 6.69 -12.38
CA GLU A 417 -2.93 7.29 -12.90
C GLU A 417 -2.48 6.62 -14.22
N ALA A 418 -2.45 5.30 -14.25
CA ALA A 418 -2.13 4.54 -15.45
C ALA A 418 -3.10 4.88 -16.60
N ALA A 419 -4.42 4.93 -16.33
CA ALA A 419 -5.42 5.31 -17.31
C ALA A 419 -5.25 6.77 -17.78
N ASN A 420 -4.92 7.69 -16.89
CA ASN A 420 -4.71 9.10 -17.22
C ASN A 420 -3.55 9.29 -18.20
N ARG A 421 -2.43 8.58 -17.96
CA ARG A 421 -1.18 8.70 -18.73
C ARG A 421 -1.00 7.65 -19.82
N SER A 422 -1.96 6.76 -20.00
CA SER A 422 -1.98 5.70 -21.03
C SER A 422 -1.54 6.19 -22.41
N GLU A 423 -0.66 5.43 -23.04
CA GLU A 423 -0.17 5.68 -24.39
C GLU A 423 -1.27 5.37 -25.41
N SER A 424 -2.01 4.29 -25.16
CA SER A 424 -3.21 3.92 -25.91
C SER A 424 -4.28 5.00 -25.87
N GLY A 425 -4.77 5.39 -27.06
CA GLY A 425 -5.79 6.43 -27.18
C GLY A 425 -5.34 7.83 -26.69
N GLY A 426 -4.05 8.02 -26.36
CA GLY A 426 -3.47 9.25 -25.83
C GLY A 426 -3.97 9.65 -24.43
N GLY A 427 -4.36 8.67 -23.60
CA GLY A 427 -4.84 8.86 -22.23
C GLY A 427 -6.35 8.86 -22.08
N TYR A 428 -6.84 8.42 -20.91
CA TYR A 428 -8.24 8.34 -20.52
C TYR A 428 -8.55 9.24 -19.30
N PRO A 429 -8.28 10.57 -19.38
CA PRO A 429 -8.42 11.48 -18.25
C PRO A 429 -9.82 11.47 -17.62
N ARG A 430 -10.87 11.32 -18.44
CA ARG A 430 -12.25 11.24 -17.92
C ARG A 430 -12.48 10.04 -17.01
N LEU A 431 -11.90 8.87 -17.34
CA LEU A 431 -12.00 7.68 -16.48
C LEU A 431 -11.21 7.88 -15.19
N ALA A 432 -9.99 8.39 -15.29
CA ALA A 432 -9.17 8.70 -14.13
C ALA A 432 -9.85 9.71 -13.19
N TRP A 433 -10.47 10.75 -13.75
CA TRP A 433 -11.29 11.71 -13.03
C TRP A 433 -12.49 11.05 -12.37
N ALA A 434 -13.18 10.15 -13.07
CA ALA A 434 -14.32 9.43 -12.50
C ALA A 434 -13.88 8.61 -11.27
N LEU A 435 -12.88 7.75 -11.41
CA LEU A 435 -12.39 6.87 -10.33
C LEU A 435 -11.87 7.64 -9.10
N THR A 436 -11.22 8.79 -9.33
CA THR A 436 -10.75 9.66 -8.24
C THR A 436 -11.91 10.39 -7.57
N ASN A 437 -12.98 10.72 -8.31
CA ASN A 437 -14.16 11.41 -7.81
C ASN A 437 -15.28 10.45 -7.36
N ASP A 438 -16.46 10.52 -7.99
CA ASP A 438 -17.69 9.77 -7.70
C ASP A 438 -17.79 8.40 -8.45
N GLY A 439 -16.65 7.88 -8.90
CA GLY A 439 -16.58 6.62 -9.64
C GLY A 439 -17.31 6.62 -10.98
N VAL A 440 -17.46 5.43 -11.55
CA VAL A 440 -18.04 5.24 -12.90
C VAL A 440 -19.54 5.54 -12.93
N ILE A 441 -20.22 5.40 -11.79
CA ILE A 441 -21.66 5.69 -11.66
C ILE A 441 -21.96 7.18 -11.51
N GLY A 442 -20.94 8.00 -11.25
CA GLY A 442 -21.03 9.45 -11.12
C GLY A 442 -21.36 10.19 -12.42
N GLU A 443 -21.07 11.49 -12.44
CA GLU A 443 -21.43 12.36 -13.57
C GLU A 443 -20.58 12.16 -14.82
N ALA A 444 -19.36 11.62 -14.69
CA ALA A 444 -18.36 11.51 -15.76
C ALA A 444 -18.90 10.88 -17.06
N PHE A 445 -19.75 9.86 -16.91
CA PHE A 445 -20.33 9.08 -18.01
C PHE A 445 -21.86 9.24 -18.09
N THR A 446 -22.37 10.39 -17.65
CA THR A 446 -23.76 10.81 -17.81
C THR A 446 -23.90 11.68 -19.05
N TRP A 447 -24.11 11.06 -20.20
CA TRP A 447 -24.22 11.77 -21.47
C TRP A 447 -25.57 12.47 -21.63
N ARG A 448 -25.56 13.63 -22.30
CA ARG A 448 -26.76 14.43 -22.58
C ARG A 448 -26.93 14.67 -24.07
N HIS A 449 -28.17 14.74 -24.51
CA HIS A 449 -28.57 15.21 -25.84
C HIS A 449 -28.31 16.72 -25.97
N GLN A 450 -28.40 17.25 -27.19
CA GLN A 450 -28.22 18.69 -27.47
C GLN A 450 -29.24 19.57 -26.74
N ASP A 451 -30.43 19.04 -26.44
CA ASP A 451 -31.50 19.71 -25.69
C ASP A 451 -31.30 19.65 -24.16
N GLY A 452 -30.21 19.04 -23.68
CA GLY A 452 -29.88 18.90 -22.25
C GLY A 452 -30.49 17.68 -21.56
N THR A 453 -31.37 16.92 -22.23
CA THR A 453 -31.95 15.69 -21.69
C THR A 453 -30.91 14.57 -21.61
N ILE A 454 -31.06 13.65 -20.65
CA ILE A 454 -30.09 12.57 -20.40
C ILE A 454 -30.50 11.34 -21.23
N TYR A 455 -29.52 10.65 -21.82
CA TYR A 455 -29.75 9.35 -22.48
C TYR A 455 -30.29 8.31 -21.49
N ARG A 456 -30.99 7.27 -21.98
CA ARG A 456 -31.48 6.19 -21.11
C ARG A 456 -30.32 5.51 -20.35
N GLY A 457 -30.56 5.13 -19.09
CA GLY A 457 -29.54 4.56 -18.21
C GLY A 457 -28.92 3.26 -18.70
N ASP A 458 -29.63 2.50 -19.54
CA ASP A 458 -29.12 1.30 -20.20
C ASP A 458 -28.08 1.60 -21.29
N SER A 459 -28.03 2.85 -21.74
CA SER A 459 -27.20 3.34 -22.85
C SER A 459 -25.99 4.17 -22.41
N ILE A 460 -25.88 4.51 -21.11
CA ILE A 460 -24.82 5.34 -20.51
C ILE A 460 -24.32 4.73 -19.18
N LYS A 461 -23.50 5.41 -18.36
CA LYS A 461 -22.91 4.86 -17.10
C LYS A 461 -21.89 3.73 -17.29
N TYR A 462 -21.15 3.78 -18.38
CA TYR A 462 -19.94 3.00 -18.58
C TYR A 462 -18.86 3.88 -19.19
N SER A 463 -17.61 3.53 -18.94
CA SER A 463 -16.47 4.29 -19.43
C SER A 463 -16.42 4.27 -20.97
N SER A 464 -16.46 5.48 -21.56
CA SER A 464 -16.77 5.63 -22.98
C SER A 464 -16.33 6.97 -23.55
N PHE A 465 -16.14 7.03 -24.87
CA PHE A 465 -15.89 8.28 -25.61
C PHE A 465 -17.18 9.07 -25.85
N GLY A 466 -18.32 8.42 -25.70
CA GLY A 466 -19.66 8.93 -25.95
C GLY A 466 -20.71 7.85 -25.67
N PRO A 467 -22.00 8.17 -25.75
CA PRO A 467 -23.04 7.16 -25.71
C PRO A 467 -22.78 6.11 -26.80
N ALA A 468 -22.93 4.83 -26.44
CA ALA A 468 -22.68 3.64 -27.27
C ALA A 468 -21.25 3.50 -27.84
N ARG A 469 -20.25 4.22 -27.28
CA ARG A 469 -18.85 4.16 -27.72
C ARG A 469 -17.92 3.79 -26.57
N PRO A 470 -17.95 2.53 -26.10
CA PRO A 470 -17.18 2.09 -24.93
C PRO A 470 -15.68 2.25 -25.14
N TYR A 471 -14.94 2.47 -24.06
CA TYR A 471 -13.48 2.37 -24.11
C TYR A 471 -13.04 0.93 -24.39
N PRO A 472 -11.87 0.73 -25.03
CA PRO A 472 -11.31 -0.61 -25.17
C PRO A 472 -10.82 -1.14 -23.81
N ALA A 473 -10.59 -2.45 -23.72
CA ALA A 473 -9.85 -3.03 -22.60
C ALA A 473 -8.42 -2.42 -22.52
N PRO A 474 -7.85 -2.26 -21.31
CA PRO A 474 -8.40 -2.56 -19.98
C PRO A 474 -9.31 -1.45 -19.41
N TYR A 475 -9.61 -0.40 -20.18
CA TYR A 475 -10.26 0.83 -19.71
C TYR A 475 -11.79 0.81 -19.71
N TYR A 476 -12.41 -0.34 -20.00
CA TYR A 476 -13.85 -0.53 -19.91
C TYR A 476 -14.31 -0.92 -18.50
N PHE A 477 -15.24 -0.12 -17.96
CA PHE A 477 -15.91 -0.29 -16.68
C PHE A 477 -17.41 -0.04 -16.87
N ASP A 478 -18.25 -0.98 -16.47
CA ASP A 478 -19.70 -0.92 -16.67
C ASP A 478 -20.43 -0.75 -15.35
N GLY A 479 -20.95 0.47 -15.13
CA GLY A 479 -21.67 0.89 -13.93
C GLY A 479 -23.19 0.89 -14.09
N ARG A 480 -23.74 0.30 -15.15
CA ARG A 480 -25.19 0.33 -15.40
C ARG A 480 -25.99 -0.43 -14.35
N PHE A 481 -27.10 0.19 -13.96
CA PHE A 481 -28.07 -0.36 -13.01
C PHE A 481 -29.49 0.04 -13.45
N THR A 482 -30.17 -0.83 -14.19
CA THR A 482 -31.50 -0.56 -14.75
C THR A 482 -32.43 -1.75 -14.56
N ASP A 483 -33.73 -1.50 -14.41
CA ASP A 483 -34.73 -2.58 -14.30
C ASP A 483 -35.37 -2.95 -15.64
N LEU A 484 -35.39 -2.01 -16.60
CA LEU A 484 -36.01 -2.19 -17.91
C LEU A 484 -35.10 -1.61 -19.02
N PRO A 485 -34.29 -2.42 -19.73
CA PRO A 485 -34.02 -3.83 -19.47
C PRO A 485 -33.30 -4.05 -18.13
N ARG A 486 -33.40 -5.26 -17.56
CA ARG A 486 -32.72 -5.59 -16.30
C ARG A 486 -31.22 -5.73 -16.54
N ILE A 487 -30.44 -4.76 -16.05
CA ILE A 487 -28.98 -4.74 -16.10
C ILE A 487 -28.44 -4.56 -14.67
N ARG A 488 -27.48 -5.40 -14.28
CA ARG A 488 -26.78 -5.36 -13.00
C ARG A 488 -25.28 -5.44 -13.23
N SER A 489 -24.70 -4.37 -13.76
CA SER A 489 -23.30 -4.41 -14.17
C SER A 489 -22.33 -4.48 -12.98
N PRO A 490 -21.11 -5.02 -13.16
CA PRO A 490 -20.19 -5.27 -12.05
C PRO A 490 -19.69 -4.03 -11.31
N TRP A 491 -19.75 -2.85 -11.93
CA TRP A 491 -19.26 -1.59 -11.35
C TRP A 491 -20.38 -0.64 -10.90
N ARG A 492 -21.62 -1.13 -10.79
CA ARG A 492 -22.79 -0.36 -10.33
C ARG A 492 -22.66 0.25 -8.92
N TYR A 493 -21.66 -0.19 -8.18
CA TYR A 493 -21.38 0.19 -6.80
C TYR A 493 -20.05 0.92 -6.66
N ASN A 494 -19.46 1.35 -7.77
CA ASN A 494 -18.21 2.10 -7.74
C ASN A 494 -18.46 3.59 -7.55
N GLY A 495 -18.29 4.05 -6.33
CA GLY A 495 -18.48 5.43 -5.92
C GLY A 495 -17.20 6.27 -5.90
N GLY A 496 -16.06 5.69 -6.25
CA GLY A 496 -14.77 6.38 -6.31
C GLY A 496 -14.24 6.87 -4.97
N VAL A 497 -13.04 7.46 -5.00
CA VAL A 497 -12.28 7.79 -3.78
C VAL A 497 -12.88 8.99 -3.03
N ARG A 498 -13.24 10.07 -3.72
CA ARG A 498 -13.87 11.23 -3.09
C ARG A 498 -15.34 10.99 -2.75
N GLY A 499 -16.05 10.21 -3.58
CA GLY A 499 -17.44 9.85 -3.32
C GLY A 499 -17.61 9.09 -2.00
N ARG A 500 -16.76 8.09 -1.72
CA ARG A 500 -16.77 7.39 -0.42
C ARG A 500 -16.38 8.28 0.76
N ALA A 501 -15.67 9.39 0.52
CA ALA A 501 -15.31 10.39 1.53
C ALA A 501 -16.38 11.49 1.73
N ASN A 502 -17.52 11.39 1.04
CA ASN A 502 -18.56 12.44 1.00
C ASN A 502 -18.04 13.81 0.54
N LEU A 503 -16.98 13.84 -0.25
CA LEU A 503 -16.41 15.05 -0.82
C LEU A 503 -17.03 15.33 -2.20
N PRO A 504 -17.23 16.60 -2.57
CA PRO A 504 -17.69 16.98 -3.90
C PRO A 504 -16.63 16.65 -4.96
N ASN A 505 -17.09 16.54 -6.21
CA ASN A 505 -16.20 16.33 -7.35
C ASN A 505 -15.29 17.55 -7.52
N VAL A 506 -14.02 17.31 -7.81
CA VAL A 506 -13.10 18.37 -8.20
C VAL A 506 -13.47 18.84 -9.60
N SER A 507 -13.85 20.12 -9.71
CA SER A 507 -14.28 20.72 -10.97
C SER A 507 -13.11 20.87 -11.95
N MET A 508 -13.40 20.70 -13.24
CA MET A 508 -12.48 20.88 -14.36
C MET A 508 -12.78 22.16 -15.15
N ILE A 509 -13.17 23.22 -14.44
CA ILE A 509 -13.40 24.53 -15.07
C ILE A 509 -12.08 25.01 -15.70
N ASP A 510 -12.18 25.64 -16.87
CA ASP A 510 -11.06 26.22 -17.65
C ASP A 510 -10.04 25.23 -18.23
N ILE A 511 -10.32 23.92 -18.21
CA ILE A 511 -9.50 22.92 -18.91
C ILE A 511 -9.94 22.84 -20.38
N THR A 512 -9.09 23.32 -21.29
CA THR A 512 -9.43 23.45 -22.71
C THR A 512 -8.82 22.36 -23.60
N SER A 513 -7.78 21.66 -23.13
CA SER A 513 -7.14 20.58 -23.86
C SER A 513 -7.08 19.26 -23.10
N LYS A 514 -6.89 18.18 -23.84
CA LYS A 514 -6.66 16.85 -23.26
C LYS A 514 -5.38 16.81 -22.42
N GLN A 515 -4.32 17.49 -22.86
CA GLN A 515 -3.05 17.51 -22.15
C GLN A 515 -3.17 18.27 -20.81
N ASP A 516 -3.93 19.36 -20.78
CA ASP A 516 -4.24 20.08 -19.54
C ASP A 516 -5.05 19.21 -18.58
N SER A 517 -6.02 18.45 -19.11
CA SER A 517 -6.78 17.47 -18.33
C SER A 517 -5.85 16.46 -17.66
N ILE A 518 -4.92 15.89 -18.44
CA ILE A 518 -3.97 14.88 -17.94
C ILE A 518 -3.10 15.45 -16.81
N ASN A 519 -2.55 16.65 -17.00
CA ASN A 519 -1.70 17.28 -15.99
C ASN A 519 -2.49 17.67 -14.72
N PHE A 520 -3.73 18.14 -14.88
CA PHE A 520 -4.61 18.47 -13.77
C PHE A 520 -4.98 17.23 -12.95
N ILE A 521 -5.42 16.16 -13.61
CA ILE A 521 -5.84 14.92 -12.94
C ILE A 521 -4.66 14.26 -12.23
N GLU A 522 -3.45 14.32 -12.77
CA GLU A 522 -2.28 13.80 -12.05
C GLU A 522 -2.05 14.54 -10.73
N LYS A 523 -2.14 15.88 -10.72
CA LYS A 523 -2.03 16.66 -9.47
C LYS A 523 -3.15 16.31 -8.49
N MET A 524 -4.34 16.03 -9.01
CA MET A 524 -5.50 15.59 -8.24
C MET A 524 -5.26 14.20 -7.62
N ILE A 525 -4.82 13.21 -8.41
CA ILE A 525 -4.54 11.84 -7.94
C ILE A 525 -3.46 11.86 -6.86
N VAL A 526 -2.37 12.61 -7.06
CA VAL A 526 -1.31 12.75 -6.04
C VAL A 526 -1.84 13.36 -4.75
N LYS A 527 -2.70 14.38 -4.82
CA LYS A 527 -3.33 14.96 -3.62
C LYS A 527 -4.21 13.92 -2.93
N GLU A 528 -5.05 13.25 -3.70
CA GLU A 528 -6.03 12.29 -3.20
C GLU A 528 -5.36 11.04 -2.60
N ALA A 529 -4.25 10.57 -3.15
CA ALA A 529 -3.41 9.53 -2.55
C ALA A 529 -2.89 9.96 -1.17
N GLY A 530 -2.47 11.22 -1.03
CA GLY A 530 -2.07 11.76 0.27
C GLY A 530 -3.19 11.73 1.30
N LEU A 531 -4.43 12.05 0.91
CA LEU A 531 -5.59 12.05 1.83
C LEU A 531 -6.09 10.64 2.15
N GLU A 532 -6.15 9.78 1.14
CA GLU A 532 -6.74 8.45 1.22
C GLU A 532 -5.82 7.48 1.96
N THR A 533 -4.53 7.42 1.58
CA THR A 533 -3.58 6.43 2.08
C THR A 533 -2.57 6.99 3.08
N ALA A 534 -2.88 8.13 3.72
CA ALA A 534 -1.98 8.75 4.70
C ALA A 534 -1.51 7.74 5.75
N PHE A 535 -0.21 7.74 6.03
CA PHE A 535 0.46 6.90 7.03
C PHE A 535 0.60 5.43 6.66
N GLU A 536 0.16 4.98 5.47
CA GLU A 536 0.14 3.56 5.10
C GLU A 536 1.46 3.07 4.46
N GLY A 537 2.44 3.95 4.23
CA GLY A 537 3.76 3.56 3.72
C GLY A 537 3.92 3.73 2.21
N HIS A 538 3.24 4.71 1.61
CA HIS A 538 3.27 4.94 0.15
C HIS A 538 3.66 6.36 -0.25
N ARG A 539 3.57 7.32 0.67
CA ARG A 539 3.59 8.74 0.31
C ARG A 539 4.88 9.17 -0.38
N TRP A 540 6.02 8.81 0.18
CA TRP A 540 7.32 9.14 -0.40
C TRP A 540 7.53 8.50 -1.78
N THR A 541 7.18 7.22 -1.91
CA THR A 541 7.24 6.48 -3.17
C THR A 541 6.43 7.18 -4.28
N ASP A 542 5.22 7.66 -3.96
CA ASP A 542 4.38 8.41 -4.91
C ASP A 542 5.04 9.70 -5.39
N LEU A 543 5.58 10.48 -4.45
CA LEU A 543 6.21 11.75 -4.75
C LEU A 543 7.45 11.55 -5.63
N ILE A 544 8.30 10.58 -5.31
CA ILE A 544 9.52 10.30 -6.08
C ILE A 544 9.21 9.80 -7.48
N ARG A 545 8.22 8.92 -7.61
CA ARG A 545 7.83 8.38 -8.92
C ARG A 545 7.38 9.50 -9.87
N VAL A 546 6.52 10.41 -9.40
CA VAL A 546 6.06 11.55 -10.20
C VAL A 546 7.19 12.55 -10.44
N ALA A 547 8.04 12.82 -9.44
CA ALA A 547 9.18 13.72 -9.56
C ALA A 547 10.19 13.24 -10.60
N ARG A 548 10.60 11.96 -10.57
CA ARG A 548 11.52 11.36 -11.54
C ARG A 548 10.99 11.45 -12.96
N ARG A 549 9.70 11.17 -13.16
CA ARG A 549 9.07 11.30 -14.48
C ARG A 549 9.10 12.73 -14.98
N LEU A 550 8.72 13.71 -14.15
CA LEU A 550 8.79 15.13 -14.51
C LEU A 550 10.25 15.55 -14.79
N GLN A 551 11.20 15.07 -13.99
CA GLN A 551 12.62 15.34 -14.21
C GLN A 551 13.08 14.89 -15.59
N LYS A 552 12.74 13.67 -16.00
CA LYS A 552 13.05 13.14 -17.33
C LYS A 552 12.30 13.86 -18.44
N LEU A 553 11.07 14.31 -18.18
CA LEU A 553 10.22 14.95 -19.18
C LEU A 553 10.65 16.39 -19.48
N ASN A 554 10.93 17.19 -18.45
CA ASN A 554 11.16 18.64 -18.59
C ASN A 554 12.05 19.24 -17.49
N GLY A 555 12.68 18.43 -16.64
CA GLY A 555 13.56 18.92 -15.58
C GLY A 555 12.86 19.54 -14.36
N THR A 556 11.53 19.44 -14.24
CA THR A 556 10.78 20.08 -13.13
C THR A 556 10.48 19.13 -11.96
N GLY A 557 11.23 18.03 -11.82
CA GLY A 557 11.02 17.05 -10.74
C GLY A 557 11.29 17.66 -9.36
N GLY A 558 12.39 18.40 -9.24
CA GLY A 558 12.76 19.08 -8.00
C GLY A 558 11.75 20.16 -7.59
N GLN A 559 11.25 20.92 -8.56
CA GLN A 559 10.19 21.91 -8.34
C GLN A 559 8.91 21.24 -7.83
N PHE A 560 8.51 20.11 -8.41
CA PHE A 560 7.35 19.36 -7.94
C PHE A 560 7.51 18.90 -6.49
N LEU A 561 8.67 18.37 -6.12
CA LEU A 561 8.94 17.97 -4.73
C LEU A 561 8.88 19.15 -3.77
N TYR A 562 9.48 20.29 -4.13
CA TYR A 562 9.38 21.52 -3.36
C TYR A 562 7.93 21.97 -3.18
N GLU A 563 7.15 22.07 -4.27
CA GLU A 563 5.75 22.46 -4.24
C GLU A 563 4.91 21.57 -3.32
N ARG A 564 5.22 20.26 -3.25
CA ARG A 564 4.50 19.32 -2.39
C ARG A 564 4.93 19.35 -0.93
N MET A 565 6.19 19.65 -0.63
CA MET A 565 6.72 19.46 0.72
C MET A 565 7.00 20.75 1.49
N HIS A 566 7.22 21.90 0.82
CA HIS A 566 7.66 23.13 1.49
C HIS A 566 6.72 23.54 2.64
N ARG A 567 5.40 23.45 2.46
CA ARG A 567 4.40 23.84 3.48
C ARG A 567 4.54 23.07 4.78
N LYS A 568 4.91 21.77 4.75
CA LYS A 568 5.17 20.98 5.96
C LYS A 568 6.28 21.64 6.80
N TYR A 569 7.40 21.98 6.18
CA TYR A 569 8.56 22.54 6.88
C TYR A 569 8.31 23.98 7.32
N GLU A 570 7.69 24.80 6.47
CA GLU A 570 7.32 26.19 6.82
C GLU A 570 6.40 26.24 8.04
N LEU A 571 5.37 25.41 8.07
CA LEU A 571 4.43 25.35 9.19
C LEU A 571 5.04 24.77 10.48
N ALA A 572 6.10 23.97 10.35
CA ALA A 572 6.91 23.45 11.46
C ALA A 572 8.02 24.42 11.91
N GLY A 573 8.27 25.52 11.17
CA GLY A 573 9.38 26.44 11.44
C GLY A 573 10.76 25.84 11.13
N LEU A 574 10.83 24.88 10.21
CA LEU A 574 12.04 24.18 9.79
C LEU A 574 12.51 24.64 8.41
N PRO A 575 13.82 24.55 8.10
CA PRO A 575 14.30 24.79 6.74
C PRO A 575 13.77 23.70 5.80
N VAL A 576 13.34 24.12 4.60
CA VAL A 576 12.93 23.19 3.54
C VAL A 576 14.17 22.47 3.01
N PRO A 577 14.15 21.13 2.86
CA PRO A 577 15.26 20.41 2.24
C PRO A 577 15.49 20.83 0.78
N ASP A 578 16.73 20.68 0.32
CA ASP A 578 17.10 21.02 -1.06
C ASP A 578 16.70 19.90 -2.02
N PHE A 579 15.70 20.17 -2.86
CA PHE A 579 15.22 19.26 -3.90
C PHE A 579 15.74 19.62 -5.31
N THR A 580 16.66 20.57 -5.45
CA THR A 580 17.08 21.07 -6.77
C THR A 580 17.81 20.03 -7.61
N GLN A 581 18.60 19.15 -6.97
CA GLN A 581 19.31 18.05 -7.62
C GLN A 581 18.70 16.71 -7.27
N GLU A 582 18.56 15.82 -8.26
CA GLU A 582 17.98 14.48 -8.05
C GLU A 582 18.77 13.65 -7.03
N SER A 583 20.09 13.82 -6.94
CA SER A 583 20.91 13.14 -5.92
C SER A 583 20.46 13.44 -4.49
N ASN A 584 19.89 14.63 -4.26
CA ASN A 584 19.47 15.07 -2.93
C ASN A 584 18.11 14.48 -2.53
N TRP A 585 17.42 13.80 -3.45
CA TRP A 585 16.16 13.13 -3.16
C TRP A 585 16.37 11.79 -2.47
N TYR A 586 17.59 11.27 -2.43
CA TYR A 586 17.86 9.96 -1.85
C TYR A 586 18.66 10.09 -0.57
N LEU A 587 18.41 9.17 0.36
CA LEU A 587 19.24 9.04 1.55
C LEU A 587 20.61 8.47 1.14
N PRO A 588 21.69 8.92 1.80
CA PRO A 588 23.01 8.33 1.58
C PRO A 588 23.01 6.85 1.98
N LEU A 589 23.66 6.02 1.17
CA LEU A 589 23.89 4.60 1.44
C LEU A 589 25.34 4.41 1.87
N TYR A 590 25.55 4.01 3.12
CA TYR A 590 26.87 3.94 3.76
C TYR A 590 27.51 2.56 3.74
#